data_AF-A0A1M4VWI3-F1
#
_entry.id   AF-A0A1M4VWI3-F1
#
_cell.length_a   1.000
_cell.length_b   1.000
_cell.length_c   1.000
_cell.angle_alpha   90.00
_cell.angle_beta   90.00
_cell.angle_gamma   90.00
#
_symmetry.space_group_name_H-M   'P 1'
#
loop_
_entity.id
_entity.type
_entity.pdbx_description
1 polymer ?
#
loop_
_entity_poly.entity_id
_entity_poly.type
_entity_poly.pdbx_seq_one_letter_code
_entity_poly.pdbx_strand_id
1 'polypeptide(L)'
;MNRRELKLNEYGISSKRFKELSAFCEQYPEWVEELKKRSPAVCADAVRRSELENKCRIIETAALEADEELGNFIIKSVCYEKPFWYLRDILEIPCSQSAFYDRRRYFFYLLHKRKRM
;
A
#
# COMPACT_ATOMS: atom_id res chain seq x y z
N MET A 1 -11.90 -9.06 7.01
CA MET A 1 -12.64 -8.39 5.92
C MET A 1 -12.98 -9.41 4.84
N ASN A 2 -14.20 -9.40 4.28
CA ASN A 2 -14.47 -10.15 3.06
C ASN A 2 -13.51 -9.63 1.99
N ARG A 3 -12.48 -10.42 1.64
CA ARG A 3 -11.59 -10.18 0.51
C ARG A 3 -12.45 -10.38 -0.74
N ARG A 4 -13.37 -9.45 -1.04
CA ARG A 4 -14.00 -9.36 -2.35
C ARG A 4 -12.83 -9.32 -3.31
N GLU A 5 -12.62 -10.41 -4.02
CA GLU A 5 -11.58 -10.52 -5.02
C GLU A 5 -11.77 -9.29 -5.92
N LEU A 6 -10.87 -8.31 -5.80
CA LEU A 6 -10.91 -7.17 -6.68
C LEU A 6 -10.75 -7.77 -8.06
N LYS A 7 -11.75 -7.62 -8.93
CA LYS A 7 -11.67 -8.03 -10.33
C LYS A 7 -10.66 -7.10 -11.01
N LEU A 8 -9.38 -7.33 -10.78
CA LEU A 8 -8.26 -6.62 -11.41
C LEU A 8 -7.85 -7.28 -12.73
N ASN A 9 -8.66 -8.24 -13.20
CA ASN A 9 -8.50 -8.89 -14.50
C ASN A 9 -8.47 -7.87 -15.64
N GLU A 10 -9.25 -6.78 -15.51
CA GLU A 10 -9.27 -5.65 -16.44
C GLU A 10 -7.89 -4.97 -16.56
N TYR A 11 -7.10 -5.02 -15.50
CA TYR A 11 -5.74 -4.49 -15.44
C TYR A 11 -4.66 -5.54 -15.77
N GLY A 12 -5.07 -6.75 -16.17
CA GLY A 12 -4.15 -7.87 -16.44
C GLY A 12 -3.49 -8.45 -15.18
N ILE A 13 -4.03 -8.16 -13.98
CA ILE A 13 -3.47 -8.65 -12.72
C ILE A 13 -4.19 -9.93 -12.33
N SER A 14 -3.45 -11.05 -12.35
CA SER A 14 -3.98 -12.33 -11.87
C SER A 14 -4.22 -12.30 -10.36
N SER A 15 -5.15 -13.13 -9.88
CA SER A 15 -5.42 -13.26 -8.43
C SER A 15 -4.16 -13.65 -7.64
N LYS A 16 -3.25 -14.43 -8.24
CA LYS A 16 -1.94 -14.78 -7.64
C LYS A 16 -1.06 -13.54 -7.48
N ARG A 17 -0.92 -12.76 -8.55
CA ARG A 17 -0.13 -11.51 -8.51
C ARG A 17 -0.74 -10.50 -7.54
N PHE A 18 -2.05 -10.41 -7.45
CA PHE A 18 -2.71 -9.57 -6.47
C PHE A 18 -2.39 -9.98 -5.02
N LYS A 19 -2.35 -11.28 -4.72
CA LYS A 19 -1.93 -11.79 -3.39
C LYS A 19 -0.48 -11.42 -3.09
N GLU A 20 0.43 -11.52 -4.05
CA GLU A 20 1.82 -11.08 -3.88
C GLU A 20 1.94 -9.58 -3.59
N LEU A 21 1.15 -8.75 -4.27
CA LEU A 21 1.12 -7.30 -4.05
C LEU A 21 0.49 -6.95 -2.70
N SER A 22 -0.55 -7.66 -2.30
CA SER A 22 -1.21 -7.47 -1.00
C SER A 22 -0.28 -7.86 0.14
N ALA A 23 0.36 -9.03 0.07
CA ALA A 23 1.37 -9.46 1.04
C ALA A 23 2.53 -8.45 1.13
N PHE A 24 2.95 -7.87 0.01
CA PHE A 24 3.97 -6.82 0.01
C PHE A 24 3.53 -5.56 0.77
N CYS A 25 2.27 -5.14 0.64
CA CYS A 25 1.73 -4.01 1.40
C CYS A 25 1.51 -4.35 2.88
N GLU A 26 1.11 -5.58 3.21
CA GLU A 26 0.93 -6.04 4.60
C GLU A 26 2.23 -5.99 5.41
N GLN A 27 3.40 -6.12 4.76
CA GLN A 27 4.70 -6.03 5.41
C GLN A 27 5.15 -4.58 5.72
N TYR A 28 4.49 -3.58 5.14
CA TYR A 28 4.87 -2.18 5.28
C TYR A 28 4.97 -1.70 6.74
N PRO A 29 4.01 -2.00 7.65
CA PRO A 29 4.09 -1.55 9.04
C PRO A 29 5.36 -2.06 9.75
N GLU A 30 5.78 -3.30 9.46
CA GLU A 30 6.99 -3.89 10.05
C GLU A 30 8.24 -3.11 9.61
N TRP A 31 8.33 -2.74 8.33
CA TRP A 31 9.45 -1.95 7.81
C TRP A 31 9.51 -0.57 8.44
N VAL A 32 8.36 0.10 8.58
CA VAL A 32 8.27 1.41 9.24
C VAL A 32 8.72 1.33 10.71
N GLU A 33 8.30 0.28 11.42
CA GLU A 33 8.75 0.06 12.80
C GLU A 33 10.26 -0.23 12.88
N GLU A 34 10.80 -1.06 11.98
CA GLU A 34 12.24 -1.37 11.92
C GLU A 34 13.06 -0.10 11.67
N LEU A 35 12.61 0.75 10.74
CA LEU A 35 13.23 2.05 10.43
C LEU A 35 13.21 3.03 11.61
N LYS A 36 12.17 2.96 12.46
CA LYS A 36 12.04 3.78 13.68
C LYS A 36 12.90 3.27 14.83
N LYS A 37 13.05 1.95 14.97
CA LYS A 37 13.79 1.31 16.07
C LYS A 37 15.31 1.36 15.89
N ARG A 38 15.82 1.20 14.67
CA ARG A 38 17.28 1.12 14.40
C ARG A 38 17.91 2.50 14.23
N SER A 39 18.91 2.80 15.05
CA SER A 39 19.82 3.94 14.86
C SER A 39 20.84 3.63 13.75
N PRO A 40 21.28 4.62 12.95
CA PRO A 40 22.14 4.41 11.78
C PRO A 40 23.61 4.10 12.12
N ALA A 41 23.92 3.68 13.34
CA ALA A 41 25.28 3.63 13.87
C ALA A 41 26.18 2.54 13.25
N VAL A 42 25.65 1.63 12.43
CA VAL A 42 26.39 0.47 11.88
C VAL A 42 26.20 0.37 10.36
N CYS A 43 27.29 0.19 9.60
CA CYS A 43 27.26 0.17 8.12
C CYS A 43 26.38 -0.94 7.52
N ALA A 44 26.32 -2.13 8.15
CA ALA A 44 25.44 -3.22 7.71
C ALA A 44 23.96 -2.85 7.85
N ASP A 45 23.63 -2.04 8.86
CA ASP A 45 22.28 -1.55 9.09
C ASP A 45 21.90 -0.46 8.08
N ALA A 46 22.87 0.30 7.56
CA ALA A 46 22.64 1.33 6.55
C ALA A 46 22.17 0.75 5.21
N VAL A 47 22.77 -0.35 4.74
CA VAL A 47 22.35 -1.00 3.48
C VAL A 47 20.92 -1.51 3.61
N ARG A 48 20.64 -2.28 4.66
CA ARG A 48 19.30 -2.80 4.91
C ARG A 48 18.26 -1.70 5.11
N ARG A 49 18.64 -0.62 5.80
CA ARG A 49 17.79 0.57 5.95
C ARG A 49 17.42 1.16 4.59
N SER A 50 18.39 1.35 3.70
CA SER A 50 18.15 1.88 2.35
C SER A 50 17.21 0.97 1.53
N GLU A 51 17.30 -0.35 1.69
CA GLU A 51 16.38 -1.30 1.05
C GLU A 51 14.95 -1.15 1.55
N LEU A 52 14.77 -1.03 2.88
CA LEU A 52 13.46 -0.85 3.50
C LEU A 52 12.85 0.50 3.11
N GLU A 53 13.64 1.58 3.15
CA GLU A 53 13.22 2.91 2.69
C GLU A 53 12.80 2.87 1.21
N ASN A 54 13.53 2.14 0.36
CA ASN A 54 13.15 1.96 -1.04
C ASN A 54 11.81 1.23 -1.20
N LYS A 55 11.56 0.19 -0.40
CA LYS A 55 10.28 -0.54 -0.44
C LYS A 55 9.12 0.35 0.01
N CYS A 56 9.28 1.09 1.11
CA CYS A 56 8.29 2.05 1.59
C CYS A 56 8.02 3.13 0.54
N ARG A 57 9.08 3.69 -0.05
CA ARG A 57 8.98 4.71 -1.11
C ARG A 57 8.16 4.24 -2.29
N ILE A 58 8.33 2.99 -2.75
CA ILE A 58 7.53 2.45 -3.87
C ILE A 58 6.03 2.47 -3.53
N ILE A 59 5.65 2.13 -2.29
CA ILE A 59 4.24 2.13 -1.85
C ILE A 59 3.72 3.56 -1.75
N GLU A 60 4.46 4.44 -1.07
CA GLU A 60 4.06 5.84 -0.85
C GLU A 60 3.93 6.59 -2.17
N THR A 61 4.90 6.47 -3.07
CA THR A 61 4.83 7.09 -4.41
C THR A 61 3.67 6.49 -5.22
N ALA A 62 3.27 5.23 -4.99
CA ALA A 62 2.16 4.61 -5.74
C ALA A 62 0.83 5.11 -5.23
N ALA A 63 0.72 5.31 -3.92
CA ALA A 63 -0.43 5.91 -3.29
C ALA A 63 -0.60 7.37 -3.72
N LEU A 64 0.48 8.14 -3.73
CA LEU A 64 0.49 9.55 -4.17
C LEU A 64 0.08 9.71 -5.64
N GLU A 65 0.60 8.87 -6.53
CA GLU A 65 0.20 8.88 -7.95
C GLU A 65 -1.24 8.41 -8.17
N ALA A 66 -1.77 7.56 -7.30
CA ALA A 66 -3.16 7.11 -7.41
C ALA A 66 -4.14 8.25 -7.07
N ASP A 67 -3.84 8.97 -5.99
CA ASP A 67 -4.58 10.12 -5.51
C ASP A 67 -3.80 10.84 -4.39
N GLU A 68 -3.69 12.16 -4.47
CA GLU A 68 -2.91 12.94 -3.49
C GLU A 68 -3.58 12.95 -2.11
N GLU A 69 -4.91 13.09 -2.05
CA GLU A 69 -5.66 13.13 -0.80
C GLU A 69 -5.99 11.73 -0.30
N LEU A 70 -6.42 10.84 -1.21
CA LEU A 70 -6.85 9.50 -0.85
C LEU A 70 -5.69 8.52 -0.66
N GLY A 71 -4.47 8.87 -1.10
CA GLY A 71 -3.28 8.02 -0.99
C GLY A 71 -3.02 7.55 0.44
N ASN A 72 -3.11 8.43 1.42
CA ASN A 72 -2.92 8.08 2.83
C ASN A 72 -4.00 7.09 3.32
N PHE A 73 -5.25 7.25 2.89
CA PHE A 73 -6.33 6.33 3.24
C PHE A 73 -6.18 4.97 2.57
N ILE A 74 -5.62 4.93 1.35
CA ILE A 74 -5.28 3.69 0.66
C ILE A 74 -4.21 2.93 1.43
N ILE A 75 -3.14 3.60 1.87
CA ILE A 75 -2.09 2.99 2.71
C ILE A 75 -2.70 2.45 4.00
N LYS A 76 -3.53 3.23 4.69
CA LYS A 76 -4.25 2.77 5.90
C LYS A 76 -5.12 1.54 5.64
N SER A 77 -5.81 1.49 4.50
CA SER A 77 -6.67 0.36 4.16
C SER A 77 -5.89 -0.90 3.80
N VAL A 78 -4.83 -0.76 3.01
CA VAL A 78 -4.10 -1.89 2.44
C VAL A 78 -2.99 -2.37 3.37
N CYS A 79 -2.20 -1.46 3.93
CA CYS A 79 -1.04 -1.80 4.77
C CYS A 79 -1.42 -2.05 6.24
N TYR A 80 -2.42 -1.36 6.77
CA TYR A 80 -2.85 -1.49 8.17
C TYR A 80 -4.20 -2.21 8.32
N GLU A 81 -4.65 -2.88 7.26
CA GLU A 81 -5.88 -3.65 7.19
C GLU A 81 -7.13 -2.90 7.67
N LYS A 82 -7.15 -1.56 7.52
CA LYS A 82 -8.28 -0.76 7.98
C LYS A 82 -9.48 -0.90 7.03
N PRO A 83 -10.65 -1.32 7.54
CA PRO A 83 -11.84 -1.45 6.73
C PRO A 83 -12.45 -0.08 6.38
N PHE A 84 -13.25 -0.04 5.31
CA PHE A 84 -13.84 1.22 4.84
C PHE A 84 -14.68 1.93 5.91
N TRP A 85 -15.41 1.19 6.75
CA TRP A 85 -16.19 1.79 7.84
C TRP A 85 -15.29 2.57 8.82
N TYR A 86 -14.07 2.08 9.10
CA TYR A 86 -13.09 2.78 9.95
C TYR A 86 -12.64 4.08 9.28
N LEU A 87 -12.39 4.05 7.96
CA LEU A 87 -11.98 5.24 7.21
C LEU A 87 -13.10 6.29 7.16
N ARG A 88 -14.36 5.86 7.07
CA ARG A 88 -15.52 6.74 7.01
C ARG A 88 -15.89 7.30 8.38
N ASP A 89 -16.01 6.44 9.39
CA ASP A 89 -16.60 6.82 10.68
C ASP A 89 -15.58 7.44 11.64
N ILE A 90 -14.28 7.14 11.48
CA ILE A 90 -13.23 7.62 12.40
C ILE A 90 -12.31 8.62 11.70
N LEU A 91 -11.96 8.38 10.44
CA LEU A 91 -11.08 9.28 9.69
C LEU A 91 -11.83 10.24 8.74
N GLU A 92 -13.17 10.17 8.72
CA GLU A 92 -14.06 11.07 7.98
C GLU A 92 -13.63 11.31 6.53
N ILE A 93 -13.38 10.21 5.79
CA ILE A 93 -12.94 10.29 4.39
C ILE A 93 -13.97 11.07 3.52
N PRO A 94 -13.54 12.01 2.67
CA PRO A 94 -14.46 12.86 1.90
C PRO A 94 -15.10 12.15 0.70
N CYS A 95 -14.84 10.85 0.50
CA CYS A 95 -15.25 10.12 -0.69
C CYS A 95 -16.25 8.99 -0.42
N SER A 96 -17.04 8.66 -1.44
CA SER A 96 -17.92 7.49 -1.40
C SER A 96 -17.13 6.18 -1.43
N GLN A 97 -17.76 5.10 -0.95
CA GLN A 97 -17.15 3.77 -0.93
C GLN A 97 -16.71 3.29 -2.32
N SER A 98 -17.52 3.55 -3.35
CA SER A 98 -17.21 3.16 -4.72
C SER A 98 -15.97 3.90 -5.24
N ALA A 99 -15.94 5.22 -5.10
CA ALA A 99 -14.80 6.05 -5.51
C ALA A 99 -13.51 5.59 -4.82
N PHE A 100 -13.57 5.30 -3.51
CA PHE A 100 -12.43 4.77 -2.77
C PHE A 100 -11.92 3.44 -3.35
N TYR A 101 -12.81 2.49 -3.62
CA TYR A 101 -12.40 1.19 -4.16
C TYR A 101 -11.87 1.29 -5.60
N ASP A 102 -12.35 2.24 -6.40
CA ASP A 102 -11.83 2.50 -7.75
C ASP A 102 -10.39 3.01 -7.67
N ARG A 103 -10.12 3.99 -6.80
CA ARG A 103 -8.75 4.49 -6.52
C ARG A 103 -7.85 3.40 -5.97
N ARG A 104 -8.37 2.55 -5.08
CA ARG A 104 -7.62 1.39 -4.55
C ARG A 104 -7.24 0.39 -5.64
N ARG A 105 -8.11 0.14 -6.64
CA ARG A 105 -7.78 -0.71 -7.79
C ARG A 105 -6.69 -0.08 -8.64
N TYR A 106 -6.79 1.23 -8.88
CA TYR A 106 -5.78 1.98 -9.63
C TYR A 106 -4.41 1.96 -8.94
N PHE A 107 -4.36 2.09 -7.61
CA PHE A 107 -3.14 1.89 -6.82
C PHE A 107 -2.47 0.54 -7.08
N PHE A 108 -3.23 -0.57 -7.06
CA PHE A 108 -2.66 -1.88 -7.35
C PHE A 108 -2.16 -2.03 -8.79
N TYR A 109 -2.80 -1.35 -9.74
CA TYR A 109 -2.31 -1.26 -11.11
C TYR A 109 -0.96 -0.53 -11.20
N LEU A 110 -0.81 0.63 -10.54
CA LEU A 110 0.45 1.36 -10.49
C LEU A 110 1.56 0.54 -9.82
N LEU A 111 1.25 -0.10 -8.69
CA LEU A 111 2.19 -0.96 -7.98
C LEU A 111 2.61 -2.17 -8.82
N HIS A 112 1.67 -2.78 -9.55
CA HIS A 112 1.95 -3.86 -10.49
C HIS A 112 2.89 -3.42 -11.60
N LYS A 113 2.65 -2.23 -12.19
CA LYS A 113 3.47 -1.67 -13.27
C LYS A 113 4.92 -1.44 -12.82
N ARG A 114 5.11 -0.91 -11.62
CA ARG A 114 6.45 -0.66 -11.06
C ARG A 114 7.21 -1.92 -10.67
N LYS A 115 6.51 -2.93 -10.14
CA LYS A 115 7.13 -4.21 -9.74
C LYS A 115 7.29 -5.19 -10.90
N ARG A 116 7.01 -4.78 -12.14
CA ARG A 116 7.20 -5.56 -13.37
C ARG A 116 8.45 -5.18 -14.16
N MET A 117 9.10 -4.08 -13.80
CA MET A 117 10.44 -3.70 -14.26
C MET A 117 11.47 -4.28 -13.29
#